data_AF-A0A7Y7YKT0-F1
#
_entry.id   AF-A0A7Y7YKT0-F1
#
_cell.length_a   1.000
_cell.length_b   1.000
_cell.length_c   1.000
_cell.angle_alpha   90.00
_cell.angle_beta   90.00
_cell.angle_gamma   90.00
#
_symmetry.space_group_name_H-M   'P 1'
#
loop_
_entity.id
_entity.type
_entity.pdbx_description
1 polymer ?
#
loop_
_entity_poly.entity_id
_entity_poly.type
_entity_poly.pdbx_seq_one_letter_code
_entity_poly.pdbx_strand_id
1 'polypeptide(L)'
;PVFGLGGMLIPAQEVREFAIYFYKLKCQLLAWDLKHKNPQHLPAYHWEKKGSALFTVDNVSKYRELRRSSFRLLSHIRKIGGHIFYTGEHKPTEPSEHNSTETFKRALLQSIRKIDRFCTLNNASFIVLLDEQKAGNEWRERNVEACTLAMFEDP
;
A
#
# COMPACT_ATOMS: atom_id res chain seq x y z
N PRO A 1 -10.12 -0.84 -16.70
CA PRO A 1 -9.11 -1.33 -15.71
C PRO A 1 -8.64 -0.16 -14.85
N VAL A 2 -8.32 -0.37 -13.57
CA VAL A 2 -7.93 0.74 -12.67
C VAL A 2 -6.43 0.69 -12.40
N PHE A 3 -5.76 1.84 -12.46
CA PHE A 3 -4.41 2.02 -11.91
C PHE A 3 -4.50 2.86 -10.65
N GLY A 4 -3.67 2.58 -9.66
CA GLY A 4 -3.73 3.30 -8.40
C GLY A 4 -2.66 2.90 -7.41
N LEU A 5 -2.53 3.70 -6.35
CA LEU A 5 -1.67 3.42 -5.22
C LEU A 5 -2.52 3.24 -3.97
N GLY A 6 -2.14 2.32 -3.11
CA GLY A 6 -2.79 2.10 -1.83
C GLY A 6 -1.77 1.72 -0.78
N GLY A 7 -2.04 2.11 0.45
CA GLY A 7 -1.12 1.90 1.55
C GLY A 7 -1.73 2.19 2.90
N MET A 8 -0.87 2.09 3.93
CA MET A 8 -1.23 2.37 5.30
C MET A 8 -0.17 3.25 5.95
N LEU A 9 -0.62 4.11 6.85
CA LEU A 9 0.20 4.90 7.75
C LEU A 9 0.05 4.31 9.15
N ILE A 10 1.18 4.06 9.82
CA ILE A 10 1.24 3.50 11.17
C ILE A 10 2.04 4.48 12.03
N PRO A 11 1.55 4.89 13.22
CA PRO A 11 2.34 5.71 14.13
C PRO A 11 3.66 5.04 14.47
N ALA A 12 4.75 5.80 14.49
CA ALA A 12 6.10 5.26 14.65
C ALA A 12 6.25 4.42 15.93
N GLN A 13 5.56 4.81 17.00
CA GLN A 13 5.57 4.15 18.31
C GLN A 13 4.87 2.79 18.27
N GLU A 14 3.94 2.58 17.33
CA GLU A 14 3.13 1.36 17.21
C GLU A 14 3.73 0.35 16.23
N VAL A 15 4.78 0.71 15.49
CA VAL A 15 5.35 -0.14 14.41
C VAL A 15 5.76 -1.53 14.92
N ARG A 16 6.36 -1.61 16.11
CA ARG A 16 6.81 -2.88 16.69
C ARG A 16 5.64 -3.80 17.03
N GLU A 17 4.64 -3.28 17.74
CA GLU A 17 3.46 -4.06 18.13
C GLU A 17 2.61 -4.43 16.91
N PHE A 18 2.47 -3.50 15.97
CA PHE A 18 1.82 -3.77 14.68
C PHE A 18 2.50 -4.92 13.93
N ALA A 19 3.84 -4.94 13.86
CA ALA A 19 4.58 -6.01 13.19
C ALA A 19 4.31 -7.39 13.84
N ILE A 20 4.27 -7.45 15.17
CA ILE A 20 3.93 -8.67 15.92
C ILE A 20 2.49 -9.11 15.63
N TYR A 21 1.54 -8.16 15.67
CA TYR A 21 0.13 -8.43 15.36
C TYR A 21 -0.05 -8.95 13.93
N PHE A 22 0.54 -8.25 12.95
CA PHE A 22 0.49 -8.63 11.55
C PHE A 22 1.11 -10.02 11.32
N TYR A 23 2.26 -10.30 11.93
CA TYR A 23 2.93 -11.60 11.83
C TYR A 23 2.03 -12.74 12.33
N LYS A 24 1.41 -12.58 13.51
CA LYS A 24 0.47 -13.56 14.07
C LYS A 24 -0.73 -13.77 13.14
N LEU A 25 -1.32 -12.68 12.65
CA LEU A 25 -2.47 -12.74 11.75
C LEU A 25 -2.13 -13.43 10.42
N LYS A 26 -0.97 -13.10 9.83
CA LYS A 26 -0.44 -13.75 8.61
C LYS A 26 -0.26 -15.24 8.83
N CYS A 27 0.40 -15.65 9.92
CA CYS A 27 0.64 -17.06 10.23
C CYS A 27 -0.67 -17.84 10.40
N GLN A 28 -1.69 -17.24 11.03
CA GLN A 28 -3.01 -17.85 11.17
C GLN A 28 -3.72 -17.99 9.81
N LEU A 29 -3.78 -16.91 9.03
CA LEU A 29 -4.48 -16.89 7.75
C LEU A 29 -3.83 -17.84 6.73
N LEU A 30 -2.50 -17.89 6.70
CA LEU A 30 -1.72 -18.63 5.71
C LEU A 30 -1.14 -19.94 6.26
N ALA A 31 -1.64 -20.45 7.38
CA ALA A 31 -1.14 -21.67 8.01
C ALA A 31 -1.10 -22.86 7.03
N TRP A 32 -2.14 -23.01 6.21
CA TRP A 32 -2.21 -24.07 5.21
C TRP A 32 -1.16 -23.86 4.10
N ASP A 33 -1.01 -22.64 3.58
CA ASP A 33 -0.01 -22.35 2.55
C ASP A 33 1.43 -22.48 3.10
N LEU A 34 1.67 -22.08 4.34
CA LEU A 34 2.97 -22.26 5.01
C LEU A 34 3.35 -23.75 5.15
N LYS A 35 2.37 -24.64 5.32
CA LYS A 35 2.59 -26.08 5.42
C LYS A 35 2.75 -26.76 4.05
N HIS A 36 2.02 -26.32 3.03
CA HIS A 36 1.90 -27.05 1.75
C HIS A 36 2.47 -26.31 0.53
N LYS A 37 2.74 -25.01 0.62
CA LYS A 37 3.27 -24.14 -0.46
C LYS A 37 4.55 -23.42 -0.05
N ASN A 38 5.32 -24.04 0.84
CA ASN A 38 6.62 -23.58 1.30
C ASN A 38 7.65 -24.72 1.15
N PRO A 39 8.04 -25.07 -0.10
CA PRO A 39 8.89 -26.24 -0.35
C PRO A 39 10.29 -26.11 0.27
N GLN A 40 10.74 -24.89 0.51
CA GLN A 40 12.03 -24.60 1.14
C GLN A 40 11.96 -24.55 2.67
N HIS A 41 10.78 -24.81 3.26
CA HIS A 41 10.53 -24.72 4.71
C HIS A 41 11.05 -23.42 5.33
N LEU A 42 10.94 -22.31 4.59
CA LEU A 42 11.36 -20.99 5.07
C LEU A 42 10.57 -20.63 6.32
N PRO A 43 11.20 -19.97 7.30
CA PRO A 43 10.45 -19.47 8.45
C PRO A 43 9.40 -18.46 7.97
N ALA A 44 8.25 -18.39 8.66
CA ALA A 44 7.10 -17.61 8.21
C ALA A 44 7.38 -16.09 8.06
N TYR A 45 8.42 -15.58 8.69
CA TYR A 45 8.85 -14.17 8.54
C TYR A 45 9.63 -13.92 7.24
N HIS A 46 10.22 -14.96 6.63
CA HIS A 46 10.88 -14.90 5.31
C HIS A 46 10.00 -15.37 4.16
N TRP A 47 9.02 -16.23 4.43
CA TRP A 47 8.11 -16.71 3.38
C TRP A 47 7.08 -15.65 3.01
N GLU A 48 6.93 -15.33 1.73
CA GLU A 48 5.96 -14.36 1.23
C GLU A 48 4.99 -14.98 0.22
N LYS A 49 3.71 -14.60 0.32
CA LYS A 49 2.71 -14.86 -0.73
C LYS A 49 2.36 -13.54 -1.40
N LYS A 50 2.51 -13.50 -2.73
CA LYS A 50 2.15 -12.32 -3.54
C LYS A 50 0.69 -11.92 -3.28
N GLY A 51 0.48 -10.65 -2.91
CA GLY A 51 -0.85 -10.11 -2.60
C GLY A 51 -1.86 -10.31 -3.73
N SER A 52 -1.44 -10.17 -4.99
CA SER A 52 -2.31 -10.38 -6.16
C SER A 52 -2.79 -11.83 -6.33
N ALA A 53 -2.05 -12.80 -5.79
CA ALA A 53 -2.46 -14.21 -5.77
C ALA A 53 -3.36 -14.53 -4.56
N LEU A 54 -3.29 -13.73 -3.50
CA LEU A 54 -4.13 -13.87 -2.31
C LEU A 54 -5.49 -13.17 -2.50
N PHE A 55 -5.49 -11.93 -2.98
CA PHE A 55 -6.67 -11.06 -3.12
C PHE A 55 -7.23 -11.07 -4.54
N THR A 56 -7.55 -12.24 -5.06
CA THR A 56 -8.35 -12.37 -6.30
C THR A 56 -9.84 -12.21 -5.97
N VAL A 57 -10.64 -11.83 -6.97
CA VAL A 57 -12.11 -11.72 -6.82
C VAL A 57 -12.70 -13.05 -6.31
N ASP A 58 -12.25 -14.17 -6.87
CA ASP A 58 -12.68 -15.51 -6.45
C ASP A 58 -12.32 -15.79 -5.00
N ASN A 59 -11.06 -15.57 -4.60
CA ASN A 59 -10.63 -15.83 -3.22
C ASN A 59 -11.38 -14.95 -2.21
N VAL A 60 -11.55 -13.66 -2.53
CA VAL A 60 -12.27 -12.72 -1.67
C VAL A 60 -13.75 -13.10 -1.56
N SER A 61 -14.36 -13.66 -2.61
CA SER A 61 -15.77 -14.10 -2.59
C SER A 61 -15.93 -15.42 -1.85
N LYS A 62 -15.03 -16.38 -2.08
CA LYS A 62 -15.09 -17.74 -1.56
C LYS A 62 -14.65 -17.86 -0.10
N TYR A 63 -13.52 -17.29 0.28
CA TYR A 63 -12.91 -17.53 1.59
C TYR A 63 -13.30 -16.46 2.61
N ARG A 64 -14.17 -16.82 3.54
CA ARG A 64 -14.61 -15.93 4.64
C ARG A 64 -13.45 -15.56 5.56
N GLU A 65 -12.51 -16.48 5.78
CA GLU A 65 -11.33 -16.32 6.63
C GLU A 65 -10.41 -15.22 6.09
N LEU A 66 -10.29 -15.11 4.77
CA LEU A 66 -9.56 -14.03 4.11
C LEU A 66 -10.20 -12.68 4.42
N ARG A 67 -11.52 -12.55 4.16
CA ARG A 67 -12.26 -11.31 4.46
C ARG A 67 -12.15 -10.94 5.94
N ARG A 68 -12.38 -11.89 6.84
CA ARG A 68 -12.33 -11.67 8.29
C ARG A 68 -10.94 -11.22 8.74
N SER A 69 -9.88 -11.88 8.27
CA SER A 69 -8.50 -11.52 8.61
C SER A 69 -8.16 -10.13 8.07
N SER A 70 -8.53 -9.81 6.83
CA SER A 70 -8.37 -8.47 6.29
C SER A 70 -9.10 -7.42 7.10
N PHE A 71 -10.39 -7.60 7.42
CA PHE A 71 -11.12 -6.64 8.24
C PHE A 71 -10.51 -6.48 9.64
N ARG A 72 -9.99 -7.55 10.25
CA ARG A 72 -9.23 -7.47 11.52
C ARG A 72 -7.95 -6.65 11.37
N LEU A 73 -7.23 -6.77 10.27
CA LEU A 73 -6.05 -5.95 9.99
C LEU A 73 -6.43 -4.47 9.84
N LEU A 74 -7.40 -4.17 8.97
CA LEU A 74 -7.86 -2.81 8.72
C LEU A 74 -8.42 -2.14 9.99
N SER A 75 -9.17 -2.90 10.80
CA SER A 75 -9.71 -2.43 12.08
C SER A 75 -8.60 -2.18 13.11
N HIS A 76 -7.60 -3.06 13.18
CA HIS A 76 -6.48 -2.86 14.09
C HIS A 76 -5.66 -1.62 13.72
N ILE A 77 -5.39 -1.40 12.43
CA ILE A 77 -4.70 -0.18 11.94
C ILE A 77 -5.44 1.08 12.43
N ARG A 78 -6.77 1.14 12.28
CA ARG A 78 -7.56 2.28 12.78
C ARG A 78 -7.51 2.40 14.30
N LYS A 79 -7.54 1.27 15.02
CA LYS A 79 -7.52 1.24 16.48
C LYS A 79 -6.24 1.84 17.06
N ILE A 80 -5.10 1.60 16.42
CA ILE A 80 -3.79 2.12 16.85
C ILE A 80 -3.52 3.54 16.33
N GLY A 81 -4.55 4.26 15.84
CA GLY A 81 -4.38 5.61 15.28
C GLY A 81 -3.76 5.66 13.88
N GLY A 82 -3.64 4.52 13.21
CA GLY A 82 -3.18 4.44 11.82
C GLY A 82 -4.26 4.81 10.80
N HIS A 83 -3.83 5.00 9.57
CA HIS A 83 -4.68 5.42 8.45
C HIS A 83 -4.47 4.52 7.25
N ILE A 84 -5.52 4.34 6.44
CA ILE A 84 -5.46 3.57 5.20
C ILE A 84 -5.89 4.49 4.07
N PHE A 85 -5.07 4.57 3.04
CA PHE A 85 -5.35 5.38 1.87
C PHE A 85 -5.36 4.53 0.61
N TYR A 86 -6.12 5.00 -0.36
CA TYR A 86 -6.15 4.47 -1.72
C TYR A 86 -6.43 5.61 -2.69
N THR A 87 -5.73 5.61 -3.80
CA THR A 87 -5.92 6.46 -4.97
C THR A 87 -6.02 5.56 -6.18
N GLY A 88 -6.90 5.90 -7.11
CA GLY A 88 -7.00 5.14 -8.34
C GLY A 88 -7.80 5.89 -9.39
N GLU A 89 -7.42 5.69 -10.63
CA GLU A 89 -8.07 6.25 -11.81
C GLU A 89 -8.35 5.14 -12.83
N HIS A 90 -9.49 5.28 -13.51
CA HIS A 90 -9.84 4.36 -14.58
C HIS A 90 -8.92 4.63 -15.77
N LYS A 91 -8.17 3.62 -16.20
CA LYS A 91 -7.32 3.71 -17.38
C LYS A 91 -8.15 3.95 -18.64
N PRO A 92 -7.72 4.83 -19.56
CA PRO A 92 -8.29 4.89 -20.90
C PRO A 92 -8.24 3.52 -21.58
N THR A 93 -9.26 3.20 -22.36
CA THR A 93 -9.38 1.90 -23.04
C THR A 93 -8.52 1.84 -24.30
N GLU A 94 -8.17 2.99 -24.89
CA GLU A 94 -7.33 3.08 -26.08
C GLU A 94 -5.83 3.13 -25.71
N PRO A 95 -5.00 2.18 -26.21
CA PRO A 95 -3.56 2.14 -25.91
C PRO A 95 -2.79 3.37 -26.39
N SER A 96 -3.24 4.03 -27.48
CA SER A 96 -2.66 5.25 -28.05
C SER A 96 -2.76 6.46 -27.12
N GLU A 97 -3.70 6.47 -26.18
CA GLU A 97 -3.90 7.55 -25.22
C GLU A 97 -3.24 7.26 -23.84
N HIS A 98 -2.58 6.11 -23.68
CA HIS A 98 -2.07 5.68 -22.39
C HIS A 98 -0.67 6.22 -22.09
N ASN A 99 -0.59 7.35 -21.37
CA ASN A 99 0.64 7.83 -20.77
C ASN A 99 0.82 7.27 -19.34
N SER A 100 1.52 6.14 -19.23
CA SER A 100 1.76 5.44 -17.96
C SER A 100 2.55 6.27 -16.94
N THR A 101 3.50 7.07 -17.40
CA THR A 101 4.29 7.98 -16.56
C THR A 101 3.42 9.04 -15.90
N GLU A 102 2.55 9.69 -16.69
CA GLU A 102 1.64 10.72 -16.19
C GLU A 102 0.58 10.12 -15.26
N THR A 103 0.06 8.94 -15.60
CA THR A 103 -0.87 8.16 -14.74
C THR A 103 -0.23 7.87 -13.37
N PHE A 104 1.04 7.42 -13.36
CA PHE A 104 1.78 7.16 -12.13
C PHE A 104 1.99 8.43 -11.31
N LYS A 105 2.49 9.50 -11.94
CA LYS A 105 2.71 10.80 -11.29
C LYS A 105 1.44 11.30 -10.63
N ARG A 106 0.31 11.25 -11.35
CA ARG A 106 -1.00 11.69 -10.85
C ARG A 106 -1.47 10.87 -9.65
N ALA A 107 -1.35 9.55 -9.72
CA ALA A 107 -1.68 8.67 -8.58
C ALA A 107 -0.77 8.93 -7.36
N LEU A 108 0.51 9.19 -7.58
CA LEU A 108 1.47 9.54 -6.52
C LEU A 108 1.09 10.86 -5.85
N LEU A 109 0.86 11.92 -6.61
CA LEU A 109 0.49 13.24 -6.08
C LEU A 109 -0.82 13.20 -5.30
N GLN A 110 -1.83 12.51 -5.81
CA GLN A 110 -3.08 12.30 -5.08
C GLN A 110 -2.87 11.54 -3.78
N SER A 111 -1.92 10.59 -3.74
CA SER A 111 -1.63 9.80 -2.55
C SER A 111 -0.96 10.68 -1.49
N ILE A 112 0.01 11.48 -1.92
CA ILE A 112 0.74 12.40 -1.04
C ILE A 112 -0.21 13.44 -0.46
N ARG A 113 -1.08 14.06 -1.25
CA ARG A 113 -2.08 15.00 -0.73
C ARG A 113 -3.01 14.40 0.32
N LYS A 114 -3.38 13.12 0.16
CA LYS A 114 -4.20 12.41 1.16
C LYS A 114 -3.41 12.13 2.44
N ILE A 115 -2.15 11.72 2.30
CA ILE A 115 -1.24 11.47 3.42
C ILE A 115 -0.98 12.78 4.18
N ASP A 116 -0.64 13.85 3.46
CA ASP A 116 -0.36 15.16 4.01
C ASP A 116 -1.55 15.70 4.82
N ARG A 117 -2.74 15.72 4.22
CA ARG A 117 -3.97 16.12 4.92
C ARG A 117 -4.19 15.32 6.19
N PHE A 118 -3.96 14.01 6.16
CA PHE A 118 -4.08 13.17 7.36
C PHE A 118 -3.03 13.56 8.41
N CYS A 119 -1.78 13.72 8.02
CA CYS A 119 -0.69 14.08 8.92
C CYS A 119 -0.88 15.47 9.55
N THR A 120 -1.27 16.48 8.76
CA THR A 120 -1.58 17.84 9.23
C THR A 120 -2.72 17.84 10.25
N LEU A 121 -3.82 17.12 9.99
CA LEU A 121 -4.93 17.00 10.93
C LEU A 121 -4.57 16.29 12.24
N ASN A 122 -3.51 15.48 12.24
CA ASN A 122 -3.07 14.71 13.40
C ASN A 122 -1.77 15.23 14.02
N ASN A 123 -1.33 16.44 13.63
CA ASN A 123 -0.07 17.05 14.08
C ASN A 123 1.13 16.08 13.96
N ALA A 124 1.22 15.40 12.82
CA ALA A 124 2.23 14.41 12.53
C ALA A 124 3.05 14.81 11.29
N SER A 125 4.27 14.30 11.20
CA SER A 125 5.13 14.46 10.02
C SER A 125 5.36 13.10 9.36
N PHE A 126 5.65 13.11 8.06
CA PHE A 126 5.97 11.91 7.30
C PHE A 126 7.13 12.18 6.34
N ILE A 127 7.82 11.11 5.94
CA ILE A 127 8.89 11.14 4.95
C ILE A 127 8.46 10.26 3.78
N VAL A 128 8.63 10.76 2.57
CA VAL A 128 8.44 9.98 1.35
C VAL A 128 9.81 9.56 0.82
N LEU A 129 10.03 8.25 0.73
CA LEU A 129 11.19 7.66 0.09
C LEU A 129 10.73 7.02 -1.22
N LEU A 130 11.22 7.52 -2.34
CA LEU A 130 10.94 6.98 -3.67
C LEU A 130 12.17 6.23 -4.18
N ASP A 131 11.97 4.98 -4.59
CA ASP A 131 13.01 4.20 -5.24
C ASP A 131 13.31 4.76 -6.64
N GLU A 132 14.53 4.54 -7.12
CA GLU A 132 14.93 4.93 -8.47
C GLU A 132 14.15 4.12 -9.50
N GLN A 133 13.39 4.82 -10.36
CA GLN A 133 12.76 4.17 -11.50
C GLN A 133 13.65 4.28 -12.73
N LYS A 134 13.65 3.23 -13.56
CA LYS A 134 14.33 3.17 -14.87
C LYS A 134 13.65 4.08 -15.92
N ALA A 135 13.38 5.32 -15.56
CA ALA A 135 12.77 6.36 -16.39
C ALA A 135 13.67 7.60 -16.53
N GLY A 136 14.92 7.54 -16.02
CA GLY A 136 15.93 8.60 -16.11
C GLY A 136 15.93 9.59 -14.93
N ASN A 137 17.04 10.30 -14.74
CA ASN A 137 17.23 11.22 -13.60
C ASN A 137 16.20 12.36 -13.55
N GLU A 138 15.83 12.92 -14.71
CA GLU A 138 14.78 13.97 -14.80
C GLU A 138 13.43 13.48 -14.25
N TRP A 139 13.12 12.19 -14.38
CA TRP A 139 11.87 11.63 -13.89
C TRP A 139 11.82 11.61 -12.37
N ARG A 140 12.95 11.33 -11.71
CA ARG A 140 13.06 11.37 -10.24
C ARG A 140 12.91 12.79 -9.74
N GLU A 141 13.66 13.73 -10.30
CA GLU A 141 13.62 15.15 -9.92
C GLU A 141 12.21 15.72 -10.05
N ARG A 142 11.55 15.50 -11.18
CA ARG A 142 10.17 15.96 -11.41
C ARG A 142 9.14 15.35 -10.46
N ASN A 143 9.34 14.10 -10.03
CA ASN A 143 8.46 13.50 -9.02
C ASN A 143 8.74 14.10 -7.65
N VAL A 144 10.00 14.25 -7.24
CA VAL A 144 10.36 14.86 -5.95
C VAL A 144 9.84 16.30 -5.87
N GLU A 145 10.06 17.09 -6.91
CA GLU A 145 9.53 18.45 -7.04
C GLU A 145 8.01 18.46 -6.92
N ALA A 146 7.31 17.67 -7.73
CA ALA A 146 5.85 17.63 -7.69
C ALA A 146 5.31 17.14 -6.33
N CYS A 147 5.99 16.19 -5.68
CA CYS A 147 5.66 15.74 -4.32
C CYS A 147 5.81 16.88 -3.31
N THR A 148 6.89 17.65 -3.42
CA THR A 148 7.17 18.80 -2.55
C THR A 148 6.10 19.87 -2.73
N LEU A 149 5.78 20.26 -3.97
CA LEU A 149 4.69 21.20 -4.25
C LEU A 149 3.35 20.68 -3.70
N ALA A 150 3.05 19.39 -3.88
CA ALA A 150 1.82 18.81 -3.35
C ALA A 150 1.74 18.72 -1.81
N MET A 151 2.85 18.84 -1.09
CA MET A 151 2.92 18.84 0.37
C MET A 151 2.92 20.24 0.97
N PHE A 152 3.47 21.23 0.26
CA PHE A 152 3.76 22.55 0.82
C PHE A 152 3.06 23.72 0.13
N GLU A 153 2.53 23.52 -1.08
CA GLU A 153 1.68 24.50 -1.75
C GLU A 153 0.22 24.03 -1.64
N ASP A 154 -0.54 24.71 -0.78
CA ASP A 154 -2.00 24.54 -0.69
C ASP A 154 -2.66 25.03 -2.01
N PRO A 155 -3.79 24.41 -2.43
CA PRO A 155 -4.50 24.76 -3.66
C PRO A 155 -5.19 26.14 -3.63
#